data_AF-A0A4Q3GRE5-F1
#
_entry.id   AF-A0A4Q3GRE5-F1
#
_cell.length_a   1.000
_cell.length_b   1.000
_cell.length_c   1.000
_cell.angle_alpha   90.00
_cell.angle_beta   90.00
_cell.angle_gamma   90.00
#
_symmetry.space_group_name_H-M   'P 1'
#
loop_
_entity.id
_entity.type
_entity.pdbx_description
1 polymer ?
#
loop_
_entity_poly.entity_id
_entity_poly.type
_entity_poly.pdbx_seq_one_letter_code
_entity_poly.pdbx_strand_id
1 'polypeptide(L)'
;YFDDLYDLRIVLETAAMERICQMPDQPEKLLKLKDIWLVPKNEREKDGRTVACLDESFHTTLVSAAANGEMTRVHTDLTEKIRVIRRLDFTQTARIDATYQEHAKILQFLLRKKFAEASLLLRSHIQLSKLEVRKITLHRLHEAHAPG
;
A
#
# COMPACT_ATOMS: atom_id res chain seq x y z
N TYR A 1 17.74 2.25 -7.78
CA TYR A 1 16.87 3.42 -7.54
C TYR A 1 15.44 3.03 -7.16
N PHE A 2 14.63 2.49 -8.08
CA PHE A 2 13.23 2.15 -7.76
C PHE A 2 13.12 1.09 -6.66
N ASP A 3 14.06 0.14 -6.65
CA ASP A 3 14.11 -0.90 -5.64
C ASP A 3 14.41 -0.37 -4.25
N ASP A 4 15.35 0.58 -4.17
CA ASP A 4 15.75 1.23 -2.92
C ASP A 4 14.59 2.03 -2.33
N LEU A 5 13.75 2.63 -3.18
CA LEU A 5 12.52 3.29 -2.75
C LEU A 5 11.54 2.28 -2.12
N TYR A 6 11.37 1.10 -2.68
CA TYR A 6 10.52 0.07 -2.09
C TYR A 6 11.08 -0.50 -0.79
N ASP A 7 12.40 -0.65 -0.70
CA ASP A 7 13.04 -1.15 0.51
C ASP A 7 12.90 -0.12 1.65
N LEU A 8 13.07 1.17 1.35
CA LEU A 8 12.77 2.26 2.28
C LEU A 8 11.28 2.29 2.67
N ARG A 9 10.38 2.10 1.71
CA ARG A 9 8.93 2.01 1.96
C ARG A 9 8.60 0.92 2.97
N ILE A 10 9.17 -0.28 2.80
CA ILE A 10 8.99 -1.41 3.71
C ILE A 10 9.45 -1.05 5.12
N VAL A 11 10.61 -0.41 5.26
CA VAL A 11 11.15 0.02 6.56
C VAL A 11 10.21 1.00 7.25
N LEU A 12 9.80 2.06 6.55
CA LEU A 12 8.96 3.13 7.12
C LEU A 12 7.58 2.60 7.51
N GLU A 13 6.92 1.86 6.64
CA GLU A 13 5.57 1.36 6.91
C GLU A 13 5.57 0.26 7.98
N THR A 14 6.61 -0.59 8.04
CA THR A 14 6.72 -1.58 9.13
C THR A 14 6.95 -0.90 10.48
N ALA A 15 7.84 0.11 10.54
CA ALA A 15 8.08 0.87 11.76
C ALA A 15 6.83 1.63 12.22
N ALA A 16 6.03 2.16 11.28
CA ALA A 16 4.75 2.76 11.58
C ALA A 16 3.77 1.76 12.21
N MET A 17 3.66 0.55 11.65
CA MET A 17 2.79 -0.51 12.21
C MET A 17 3.19 -0.91 13.61
N GLU A 18 4.49 -1.07 13.86
CA GLU A 18 5.00 -1.41 15.19
C GLU A 18 4.60 -0.35 16.22
N ARG A 19 4.81 0.92 15.87
CA ARG A 19 4.48 2.05 16.72
C ARG A 19 2.98 2.13 17.00
N ILE A 20 2.13 1.90 15.99
CA ILE A 20 0.66 1.84 16.15
C ILE A 20 0.25 0.72 17.11
N CYS A 21 0.85 -0.48 16.98
CA CYS A 21 0.55 -1.59 17.89
C CYS A 21 0.92 -1.29 19.35
N GLN A 22 1.93 -0.45 19.58
CA GLN A 22 2.38 -0.04 20.92
C GLN A 22 1.57 1.12 21.51
N MET A 23 0.74 1.81 20.72
CA MET A 23 -0.11 2.89 21.24
C MET A 23 -1.17 2.32 22.21
N PRO A 24 -1.54 3.07 23.27
CA PRO A 24 -2.60 2.65 24.18
C PRO A 24 -3.93 2.51 23.43
N ASP A 25 -4.30 3.57 22.70
CA ASP A 25 -5.52 3.66 21.91
C ASP A 25 -5.26 3.48 20.42
N GLN A 26 -6.30 3.04 19.70
CA GLN A 26 -6.24 2.96 18.24
C GLN A 26 -6.38 4.36 17.62
N PRO A 27 -5.49 4.77 16.71
CA PRO A 27 -5.62 6.05 16.02
C PRO A 27 -6.93 6.14 15.23
N GLU A 28 -7.66 7.26 15.35
CA GLU A 28 -8.92 7.49 14.60
C GLU A 28 -8.71 7.32 13.09
N LYS A 29 -7.56 7.75 12.57
CA LYS A 29 -7.15 7.57 11.18
C LYS A 29 -7.17 6.10 10.73
N LEU A 30 -6.75 5.19 11.60
CA LEU A 30 -6.76 3.75 11.31
C LEU A 30 -8.18 3.20 11.25
N LEU A 31 -9.09 3.72 12.09
CA LEU A 31 -10.49 3.30 12.10
C LEU A 31 -11.21 3.66 10.80
N LYS A 32 -10.92 4.83 10.22
CA LYS A 32 -11.49 5.26 8.93
C LYS A 32 -11.12 4.35 7.76
N LEU A 33 -10.00 3.61 7.84
CA LEU A 33 -9.63 2.63 6.81
C LEU A 33 -10.61 1.45 6.76
N LYS A 34 -11.37 1.18 7.83
CA LYS A 34 -12.35 0.09 7.86
C LYS A 34 -13.49 0.33 6.87
N ASP A 35 -13.94 1.57 6.78
CA ASP A 35 -15.08 1.98 5.94
C ASP A 35 -14.77 1.86 4.44
N ILE A 36 -13.49 1.70 4.10
CA ILE A 36 -13.03 1.48 2.73
C ILE A 36 -12.72 0.00 2.54
N TRP A 37 -11.87 -0.58 3.40
CA TRP A 37 -11.24 -1.87 3.11
C TRP A 37 -11.95 -3.08 3.70
N LEU A 38 -12.89 -2.89 4.63
CA LEU A 38 -13.66 -3.98 5.25
C LEU A 38 -15.11 -4.05 4.74
N VAL A 39 -15.41 -3.39 3.62
CA VAL A 39 -16.76 -3.40 3.01
C VAL A 39 -17.07 -4.74 2.31
N PRO A 40 -18.36 -5.12 2.22
CA PRO A 40 -18.82 -6.25 1.41
C PRO A 40 -18.38 -6.16 -0.05
N LYS A 41 -18.24 -7.31 -0.73
CA LYS A 41 -17.72 -7.36 -2.12
C LYS A 41 -18.53 -6.51 -3.11
N ASN A 42 -19.84 -6.42 -2.93
CA ASN A 42 -20.75 -5.62 -3.77
C ASN A 42 -20.59 -4.10 -3.56
N GLU A 43 -19.96 -3.66 -2.47
CA GLU A 43 -19.73 -2.24 -2.13
C GLU A 43 -18.30 -1.78 -2.47
N ARG A 44 -17.44 -2.69 -2.93
CA ARG A 44 -16.07 -2.36 -3.31
C ARG A 44 -16.03 -1.48 -4.56
N GLU A 45 -15.09 -0.55 -4.58
CA GLU A 45 -14.76 0.23 -5.76
C GLU A 45 -14.24 -0.69 -6.88
N LYS A 46 -14.65 -0.40 -8.11
CA LYS A 46 -14.33 -1.16 -9.32
C LYS A 46 -13.49 -0.36 -10.31
N ASP A 47 -13.50 0.97 -10.21
CA ASP A 47 -12.64 1.82 -11.03
C ASP A 47 -11.19 1.71 -10.55
N GLY A 48 -10.32 1.20 -11.42
CA GLY A 48 -8.92 0.96 -11.09
C GLY A 48 -8.15 2.23 -10.72
N ARG A 49 -8.52 3.40 -11.27
CA ARG A 49 -7.85 4.68 -10.91
C ARG A 49 -8.23 5.10 -9.50
N THR A 50 -9.50 4.99 -9.15
CA THR A 50 -9.97 5.24 -7.79
C THR A 50 -9.33 4.26 -6.82
N VAL A 51 -9.29 2.96 -7.13
CA VAL A 51 -8.62 1.96 -6.27
C VAL A 51 -7.13 2.27 -6.10
N ALA A 52 -6.43 2.72 -7.14
CA ALA A 52 -5.03 3.12 -7.02
C ALA A 52 -4.84 4.30 -6.04
N CYS A 53 -5.75 5.27 -6.03
CA CYS A 53 -5.74 6.37 -5.08
C CYS A 53 -6.07 5.89 -3.65
N LEU A 54 -7.03 4.98 -3.50
CA LEU A 54 -7.37 4.37 -2.22
C LEU A 54 -6.19 3.56 -1.67
N ASP A 55 -5.54 2.76 -2.51
CA ASP A 55 -4.37 1.95 -2.17
C ASP A 55 -3.25 2.85 -1.64
N GLU A 56 -2.92 3.93 -2.35
CA GLU A 56 -1.96 4.91 -1.85
C GLU A 56 -2.38 5.54 -0.52
N SER A 57 -3.65 5.92 -0.39
CA SER A 57 -4.22 6.49 0.83
C SER A 57 -4.13 5.54 2.03
N PHE A 58 -4.29 4.22 1.82
CA PHE A 58 -4.11 3.23 2.87
C PHE A 58 -2.72 3.33 3.50
N HIS A 59 -1.69 3.35 2.66
CA HIS A 59 -0.30 3.36 3.11
C HIS A 59 0.10 4.69 3.77
N THR A 60 -0.28 5.82 3.19
CA THR A 60 0.00 7.14 3.79
C THR A 60 -0.77 7.35 5.09
N THR A 61 -2.01 6.84 5.18
CA THR A 61 -2.80 6.86 6.41
C THR A 61 -2.13 6.03 7.50
N LEU A 62 -1.66 4.82 7.18
CA LEU A 62 -0.95 3.95 8.11
C LEU A 62 0.31 4.63 8.67
N VAL A 63 1.13 5.24 7.81
CA VAL A 63 2.34 5.95 8.28
C VAL A 63 1.98 7.16 9.13
N SER A 64 1.01 7.97 8.70
CA SER A 64 0.61 9.17 9.45
C SER A 64 -0.10 8.86 10.77
N ALA A 65 -0.68 7.66 10.92
CA ALA A 65 -1.29 7.19 12.16
C ALA A 65 -0.26 6.85 13.24
N ALA A 66 1.02 6.62 12.87
CA ALA A 66 2.11 6.40 13.81
C ALA A 66 2.57 7.69 14.53
N ALA A 67 1.99 8.84 14.19
CA ALA A 67 2.26 10.15 14.81
C ALA A 67 3.75 10.54 14.79
N ASN A 68 4.46 10.21 13.71
CA ASN A 68 5.82 10.67 13.43
C ASN A 68 5.82 11.53 12.15
N GLY A 69 6.02 12.84 12.33
CA GLY A 69 5.95 13.82 11.24
C GLY A 69 7.01 13.59 10.16
N GLU A 70 8.26 13.32 10.55
CA GLU A 70 9.34 13.07 9.59
C GLU A 70 9.14 11.75 8.83
N MET A 71 8.66 10.70 9.51
CA MET A 71 8.31 9.45 8.84
C MET A 71 7.23 9.67 7.78
N THR A 72 6.21 10.48 8.10
CA THR A 72 5.13 10.83 7.16
C THR A 72 5.67 11.64 5.98
N ARG A 73 6.50 12.65 6.24
CA ARG A 73 7.10 13.50 5.20
C ARG A 73 7.95 12.68 4.24
N VAL A 74 8.89 11.90 4.76
CA VAL A 74 9.78 11.05 3.95
C VAL A 74 8.98 10.00 3.17
N HIS A 75 7.96 9.39 3.78
CA HIS A 75 7.10 8.42 3.10
C HIS A 75 6.28 9.06 1.97
N THR A 76 5.82 10.30 2.16
CA THR A 76 5.10 11.06 1.13
C THR A 76 6.02 11.35 -0.06
N ASP A 77 7.21 11.89 0.19
CA ASP A 77 8.21 12.19 -0.86
C ASP A 77 8.60 10.93 -1.67
N LEU A 78 8.70 9.80 -0.99
CA LEU A 78 8.90 8.47 -1.58
C LEU A 78 7.72 8.07 -2.48
N THR A 79 6.50 8.23 -1.96
CA THR A 79 5.29 7.72 -2.61
C THR A 79 5.01 8.49 -3.90
N GLU A 80 5.27 9.80 -3.92
CA GLU A 80 5.20 10.61 -5.15
C GLU A 80 6.09 10.07 -6.27
N LYS A 81 7.33 9.68 -5.94
CA LYS A 81 8.31 9.19 -6.93
C LYS A 81 7.87 7.90 -7.62
N ILE A 82 7.03 7.10 -6.96
CA ILE A 82 6.56 5.80 -7.47
C ILE A 82 5.08 5.81 -7.90
N ARG A 83 4.36 6.92 -7.66
CA ARG A 83 2.92 7.08 -7.88
C ARG A 83 2.47 6.70 -9.30
N VAL A 84 3.14 7.27 -10.31
CA VAL A 84 2.70 7.13 -11.72
C VAL A 84 2.68 5.67 -12.14
N ILE A 85 3.70 4.89 -11.76
CA ILE A 85 3.79 3.50 -12.20
C ILE A 85 2.87 2.60 -11.35
N ARG A 86 2.70 2.88 -10.06
CA ARG A 86 1.75 2.13 -9.20
C ARG A 86 0.30 2.28 -9.65
N ARG A 87 -0.09 3.44 -10.21
CA ARG A 87 -1.44 3.62 -10.79
C ARG A 87 -1.75 2.65 -11.93
N LEU A 88 -0.73 2.08 -12.56
CA LEU A 88 -0.88 1.11 -13.66
C LEU A 88 -1.06 -0.33 -13.16
N ASP A 89 -0.85 -0.59 -11.87
CA ASP A 89 -1.05 -1.92 -11.25
C ASP A 89 -2.54 -2.32 -11.31
N PHE A 90 -3.45 -1.34 -11.29
CA PHE A 90 -4.90 -1.56 -11.19
C PHE A 90 -5.62 -1.60 -12.54
N THR A 91 -5.07 -2.33 -13.51
CA THR A 91 -5.69 -2.52 -14.83
C THR A 91 -6.62 -3.74 -14.90
N GLN A 92 -6.50 -4.67 -13.94
CA GLN A 92 -7.25 -5.93 -13.92
C GLN A 92 -8.15 -6.02 -12.68
N THR A 93 -9.39 -6.50 -12.86
CA THR A 93 -10.33 -6.72 -11.75
C THR A 93 -9.77 -7.68 -10.69
N ALA A 94 -9.03 -8.70 -11.11
CA ALA A 94 -8.39 -9.64 -10.18
C ALA A 94 -7.39 -8.96 -9.24
N ARG A 95 -6.66 -7.95 -9.72
CA ARG A 95 -5.72 -7.18 -8.91
C ARG A 95 -6.45 -6.31 -7.89
N ILE A 96 -7.54 -5.66 -8.29
CA ILE A 96 -8.42 -4.90 -7.38
C ILE A 96 -8.94 -5.80 -6.26
N ASP A 97 -9.51 -6.97 -6.61
CA ASP A 97 -10.04 -7.93 -5.64
C ASP A 97 -8.95 -8.43 -4.68
N ALA A 98 -7.73 -8.67 -5.17
CA ALA A 98 -6.59 -9.07 -4.35
C ALA A 98 -6.17 -7.97 -3.36
N THR A 99 -6.04 -6.71 -3.81
CA THR A 99 -5.68 -5.58 -2.94
C THR A 99 -6.68 -5.39 -1.81
N TYR A 100 -7.99 -5.50 -2.09
CA TYR A 100 -9.00 -5.47 -1.04
C TYR A 100 -8.80 -6.57 0.01
N GLN A 101 -8.49 -7.80 -0.41
CA GLN A 101 -8.25 -8.91 0.52
C GLN A 101 -6.97 -8.72 1.33
N GLU A 102 -5.89 -8.24 0.69
CA GLU A 102 -4.60 -7.97 1.32
C GLU A 102 -4.75 -6.87 2.39
N HIS A 103 -5.32 -5.73 2.03
CA HIS A 103 -5.51 -4.58 2.93
C HIS A 103 -6.48 -4.92 4.06
N ALA A 104 -7.56 -5.64 3.80
CA ALA A 104 -8.47 -6.12 4.84
C ALA A 104 -7.75 -6.99 5.87
N LYS A 105 -6.91 -7.94 5.44
CA LYS A 105 -6.16 -8.82 6.34
C LYS A 105 -5.14 -8.03 7.16
N ILE A 106 -4.36 -7.17 6.52
CA ILE A 106 -3.38 -6.30 7.20
C ILE A 106 -4.08 -5.48 8.28
N LEU A 107 -5.18 -4.81 7.93
CA LEU A 107 -5.95 -3.97 8.85
C LEU A 107 -6.54 -4.77 10.01
N GLN A 108 -7.09 -5.96 9.76
CA GLN A 108 -7.65 -6.82 10.81
C GLN A 108 -6.59 -7.28 11.82
N PHE A 109 -5.38 -7.63 11.38
CA PHE A 109 -4.31 -7.99 12.32
C PHE A 109 -3.79 -6.76 13.08
N LEU A 110 -3.62 -5.63 12.39
CA LEU A 110 -3.17 -4.38 13.00
C LEU A 110 -4.14 -3.89 14.09
N LEU A 111 -5.47 -3.93 13.83
CA LEU A 111 -6.50 -3.59 14.83
C LEU A 111 -6.48 -4.53 16.04
N ARG A 112 -6.01 -5.76 15.90
CA ARG A 112 -5.85 -6.70 17.02
C ARG A 112 -4.48 -6.61 17.70
N LYS A 113 -3.68 -5.58 17.36
CA LYS A 113 -2.29 -5.38 17.82
C LYS A 113 -1.38 -6.58 17.53
N LYS A 114 -1.67 -7.35 16.48
CA LYS A 114 -0.90 -8.52 16.03
C LYS A 114 0.19 -8.10 15.05
N PHE A 115 1.24 -7.47 15.57
CA PHE A 115 2.30 -6.86 14.76
C PHE A 115 3.03 -7.86 13.84
N ALA A 116 3.36 -9.06 14.35
CA ALA A 116 4.14 -10.03 13.58
C ALA A 116 3.41 -10.47 12.29
N GLU A 117 2.14 -10.84 12.42
CA GLU A 117 1.31 -11.25 11.28
C GLU A 117 1.03 -10.08 10.35
N ALA A 118 0.71 -8.91 10.89
CA ALA A 118 0.38 -7.73 10.10
C ALA A 118 1.60 -7.23 9.30
N SER A 119 2.79 -7.21 9.91
CA SER A 119 4.03 -6.79 9.25
C SER A 119 4.49 -7.77 8.18
N LEU A 120 4.32 -9.08 8.38
CA LEU A 120 4.60 -10.08 7.36
C LEU A 120 3.73 -9.84 6.11
N LEU A 121 2.42 -9.68 6.31
CA LEU A 121 1.48 -9.42 5.21
C LEU A 121 1.79 -8.11 4.47
N LEU A 122 2.10 -7.04 5.21
CA LEU A 122 2.46 -5.76 4.60
C LEU A 122 3.72 -5.89 3.74
N ARG A 123 4.77 -6.54 4.27
CA ARG A 123 6.03 -6.76 3.53
C ARG A 123 5.78 -7.54 2.24
N SER A 124 5.03 -8.65 2.31
CA SER A 124 4.67 -9.43 1.13
C SER A 124 3.87 -8.63 0.13
N HIS A 125 2.88 -7.84 0.57
CA HIS A 125 2.09 -6.97 -0.31
C HIS A 125 2.96 -5.95 -1.05
N ILE A 126 3.86 -5.26 -0.35
CA ILE A 126 4.76 -4.26 -0.96
C ILE A 126 5.75 -4.94 -1.92
N GLN A 127 6.27 -6.11 -1.57
CA GLN A 127 7.17 -6.89 -2.44
C GLN A 127 6.46 -7.35 -3.73
N LEU A 128 5.21 -7.81 -3.65
CA LEU A 128 4.43 -8.16 -4.84
C LEU A 128 4.21 -6.93 -5.73
N SER A 129 3.83 -5.79 -5.14
CA SER A 129 3.69 -4.53 -5.88
C SER A 129 5.01 -4.09 -6.55
N LYS A 130 6.17 -4.30 -5.88
CA LYS A 130 7.51 -4.07 -6.45
C LYS A 130 7.72 -4.89 -7.73
N LEU A 131 7.36 -6.16 -7.70
CA LEU A 131 7.50 -7.07 -8.84
C LEU A 131 6.59 -6.68 -10.00
N GLU A 132 5.33 -6.34 -9.73
CA GLU A 132 4.39 -5.93 -10.77
C GLU A 132 4.83 -4.62 -11.45
N VAL A 133 5.30 -3.64 -10.67
CA VAL A 133 5.83 -2.41 -11.26
C VAL A 133 7.08 -2.67 -12.12
N ARG A 134 7.99 -3.55 -11.69
CA ARG A 134 9.15 -3.94 -12.51
C ARG A 134 8.70 -4.53 -13.86
N LYS A 135 7.69 -5.41 -13.86
CA LYS A 135 7.13 -5.98 -15.10
C LYS A 135 6.57 -4.91 -16.04
N ILE A 136 5.77 -3.99 -15.50
CA ILE A 136 5.19 -2.88 -16.27
C ILE A 136 6.28 -2.00 -16.88
N THR A 137 7.32 -1.70 -16.10
CA THR A 137 8.43 -0.84 -16.54
C THR A 137 9.23 -1.51 -17.67
N LEU A 138 9.55 -2.79 -17.53
CA LEU A 138 10.25 -3.57 -18.57
C LEU A 138 9.42 -3.70 -19.84
N HIS A 139 8.12 -3.97 -19.72
CA HIS A 139 7.23 -4.09 -20.87
C HIS A 139 7.21 -2.80 -21.70
N ARG A 140 7.10 -1.64 -21.05
CA ARG A 140 7.10 -0.33 -21.73
C ARG A 140 8.43 0.00 -22.40
N LEU A 141 9.56 -0.38 -21.79
CA LEU A 141 10.87 -0.22 -22.43
C LEU A 141 10.95 -1.07 -23.70
N HIS A 142 10.46 -2.31 -23.67
CA HIS A 142 10.43 -3.16 -24.87
C HIS A 142 9.51 -2.60 -25.96
N GLU A 143 8.31 -2.12 -25.61
CA GLU A 143 7.39 -1.49 -26.59
C GLU A 143 7.99 -0.23 -27.22
N ALA A 144 8.71 0.59 -26.46
CA ALA A 144 9.37 1.80 -26.96
C ALA A 144 10.56 1.50 -27.90
N HIS A 145 11.13 0.29 -27.82
CA HIS A 145 12.26 -0.16 -28.64
C HIS A 145 11.86 -1.13 -29.77
N ALA A 146 10.59 -1.51 -29.88
CA ALA A 146 10.10 -2.32 -30.99
C ALA A 146 10.03 -1.45 -32.26
N PRO A 147 10.61 -1.88 -33.41
CA PRO A 147 10.40 -1.19 -34.67
C PRO A 147 8.92 -1.31 -35.05
N GLY A 148 8.30 -0.16 -35.36
CA GLY A 148 6.91 -0.06 -35.82
C GLY A 148 6.68 -0.64 -37.21
#